data_AF-A0AAU2IST9-F1
#
_entry.id   AF-A0AAU2IST9-F1
#
_cell.length_a   1.000
_cell.length_b   1.000
_cell.length_c   1.000
_cell.angle_alpha   90.00
_cell.angle_beta   90.00
_cell.angle_gamma   90.00
#
_symmetry.space_group_name_H-M   'P 1'
#
loop_
_entity.id
_entity.type
_entity.pdbx_description
1 polymer ?
#
loop_
_entity_poly.entity_id
_entity_poly.type
_entity_poly.pdbx_seq_one_letter_code
_entity_poly.pdbx_strand_id
1 'polypeptide(L)'
;MLDAVVVGAGPNGLTAAVELARRGLSVAVFEARDTVGGGVRTEELTLPGFRHDPCSAAHPLGINSPAFRDMPLDRYGLEWLHAELPMAHPFPDGSAAVLSRSVAETAASFGPHDAGAYRRLVAPLLPKWDALVRDFMALPLTTLPRDPLTLARFGLAGLPPSTWLMRRFRDDRARALFSGLVAHAIAPLGGLGTGAVGLVFALAGHARGWPVARGGSQSISDALTAYLKDLGGAVHTDYEVKRLDDLPPARAYIFDTSPTALARIAGLGSYYARFRYGASVFKLDYALDGPVPWTAKEARSAGTVQVGPGSRDIAAALRAASREGRAPDKPFLITVQPSVMDPSRAPSGKHVFWAYGHVPSGWDGDLTDAAERQLERFAPGFRDRILARATAGPPELAARNANYVGGDIACGAVSGLQLLLRPKLSLSPYTTPHPAVFICSSASPPGPGVHGMSGHNAAKAVWRRIRAS
;
A
#
# COMPACT_ATOMS: atom_id res chain seq x y z
N MET A 1 -5.97 -34.87 -3.84
CA MET A 1 -5.92 -34.02 -2.63
C MET A 1 -4.86 -32.96 -2.87
N LEU A 2 -5.15 -31.69 -2.64
CA LEU A 2 -4.18 -30.60 -2.82
C LEU A 2 -3.30 -30.45 -1.58
N ASP A 3 -2.10 -29.91 -1.74
CA ASP A 3 -1.28 -29.52 -0.60
C ASP A 3 -1.77 -28.22 0.01
N ALA A 4 -2.15 -27.24 -0.82
CA ALA A 4 -2.64 -25.96 -0.36
C ALA A 4 -3.76 -25.40 -1.24
N VAL A 5 -4.73 -24.75 -0.61
CA VAL A 5 -5.75 -23.93 -1.25
C VAL A 5 -5.61 -22.50 -0.73
N VAL A 6 -5.60 -21.52 -1.63
CA VAL A 6 -5.57 -20.10 -1.30
C VAL A 6 -6.92 -19.47 -1.63
N VAL A 7 -7.48 -18.70 -0.70
CA VAL A 7 -8.74 -17.97 -0.86
C VAL A 7 -8.43 -16.48 -0.98
N GLY A 8 -8.71 -15.90 -2.15
CA GLY A 8 -8.39 -14.53 -2.55
C GLY A 8 -7.16 -14.46 -3.47
N ALA A 9 -7.32 -13.86 -4.64
CA ALA A 9 -6.23 -13.63 -5.62
C ALA A 9 -5.70 -12.19 -5.55
N GLY A 10 -5.57 -11.66 -4.34
CA GLY A 10 -4.81 -10.44 -4.09
C GLY A 10 -3.30 -10.69 -4.19
N PRO A 11 -2.47 -9.63 -4.12
CA PRO A 11 -1.03 -9.76 -4.26
C PRO A 11 -0.42 -10.67 -3.19
N ASN A 12 -0.97 -10.71 -1.98
CA ASN A 12 -0.48 -11.60 -0.93
C ASN A 12 -0.90 -13.06 -1.16
N GLY A 13 -2.15 -13.32 -1.52
CA GLY A 13 -2.64 -14.66 -1.83
C GLY A 13 -1.89 -15.30 -2.99
N LEU A 14 -1.72 -14.55 -4.08
CA LEU A 14 -0.92 -14.99 -5.23
C LEU A 14 0.55 -15.24 -4.84
N THR A 15 1.14 -14.38 -4.00
CA THR A 15 2.51 -14.61 -3.50
C THR A 15 2.60 -15.88 -2.67
N ALA A 16 1.65 -16.14 -1.77
CA ALA A 16 1.62 -17.36 -0.97
C ALA A 16 1.52 -18.61 -1.88
N ALA A 17 0.66 -18.55 -2.89
CA ALA A 17 0.49 -19.63 -3.85
C ALA A 17 1.77 -19.92 -4.63
N VAL A 18 2.42 -18.88 -5.18
CA VAL A 18 3.70 -19.00 -5.90
C VAL A 18 4.78 -19.58 -4.97
N GLU A 19 4.92 -19.07 -3.75
CA GLU A 19 5.92 -19.57 -2.80
C GLU A 19 5.75 -21.05 -2.46
N LEU A 20 4.52 -21.52 -2.32
CA LEU A 20 4.22 -22.93 -2.09
C LEU A 20 4.47 -23.78 -3.34
N ALA A 21 4.02 -23.31 -4.51
CA ALA A 21 4.22 -24.02 -5.78
C ALA A 21 5.71 -24.15 -6.17
N ARG A 22 6.53 -23.11 -5.92
CA ARG A 22 8.00 -23.17 -6.10
C ARG A 22 8.69 -24.25 -5.26
N ARG A 23 8.04 -24.73 -4.20
CA ARG A 23 8.52 -25.82 -3.34
C ARG A 23 7.95 -27.19 -3.75
N GLY A 24 7.33 -27.27 -4.92
CA GLY A 24 6.76 -28.50 -5.47
C GLY A 24 5.41 -28.89 -4.88
N LEU A 25 4.73 -27.99 -4.15
CA LEU A 25 3.41 -28.25 -3.60
C LEU A 25 2.32 -28.01 -4.66
N SER A 26 1.28 -28.84 -4.64
CA SER A 26 0.08 -28.65 -5.46
C SER A 26 -0.81 -27.55 -4.87
N VAL A 27 -1.08 -26.49 -5.65
CA VAL A 27 -1.78 -25.29 -5.17
C VAL A 27 -2.92 -24.88 -6.11
N ALA A 28 -4.07 -24.54 -5.53
CA ALA A 28 -5.16 -23.86 -6.23
C ALA A 28 -5.55 -22.56 -5.52
N VAL A 29 -5.85 -21.51 -6.30
CA VAL A 29 -6.32 -20.21 -5.82
C VAL A 29 -7.78 -20.02 -6.23
N PHE A 30 -8.62 -19.53 -5.32
CA PHE A 30 -10.02 -19.20 -5.57
C PHE A 30 -10.27 -17.71 -5.37
N GLU A 31 -10.85 -17.06 -6.37
CA GLU A 31 -11.16 -15.63 -6.42
C GLU A 31 -12.65 -15.43 -6.67
N ALA A 32 -13.27 -14.56 -5.88
CA ALA A 32 -14.71 -14.33 -5.93
C ALA A 32 -15.13 -13.55 -7.19
N ARG A 33 -14.24 -12.73 -7.72
CA ARG A 33 -14.47 -11.91 -8.91
C ARG A 33 -14.02 -12.62 -10.18
N ASP A 34 -14.42 -12.06 -11.30
CA ASP A 34 -14.06 -12.43 -12.68
C ASP A 34 -12.57 -12.27 -13.01
N THR A 35 -11.86 -11.39 -12.28
CA THR A 35 -10.43 -11.14 -12.47
C THR A 35 -9.64 -11.25 -11.18
N VAL A 36 -8.36 -11.62 -11.28
CA VAL A 36 -7.41 -11.54 -10.16
C VAL A 36 -7.02 -10.09 -9.89
N GLY A 37 -6.47 -9.80 -8.71
CA GLY A 37 -5.85 -8.50 -8.44
C GLY A 37 -6.14 -7.92 -7.07
N GLY A 38 -7.33 -8.15 -6.50
CA GLY A 38 -7.74 -7.46 -5.28
C GLY A 38 -7.49 -5.96 -5.36
N GLY A 39 -6.60 -5.43 -4.52
CA GLY A 39 -6.25 -4.00 -4.48
C GLY A 39 -5.29 -3.48 -5.55
N VAL A 40 -4.83 -4.34 -6.46
CA VAL A 40 -3.93 -3.96 -7.56
C VAL A 40 -4.59 -4.14 -8.93
N ARG A 41 -5.91 -3.97 -9.03
CA ARG A 41 -6.60 -3.99 -10.32
C ARG A 41 -6.33 -2.74 -11.14
N THR A 42 -6.59 -2.86 -12.43
CA THR A 42 -6.63 -1.75 -13.40
C THR A 42 -7.91 -1.85 -14.21
N GLU A 43 -8.66 -0.76 -14.32
CA GLU A 43 -9.99 -0.71 -14.97
C GLU A 43 -10.17 0.60 -15.75
N GLU A 44 -11.04 0.59 -16.77
CA GLU A 44 -11.48 1.81 -17.46
C GLU A 44 -12.66 2.44 -16.70
N LEU A 45 -12.36 3.16 -15.63
CA LEU A 45 -13.37 3.72 -14.72
C LEU A 45 -14.11 4.96 -15.27
N THR A 46 -13.55 5.68 -16.24
CA THR A 46 -14.10 6.97 -16.70
C THR A 46 -14.52 6.92 -18.17
N LEU A 47 -13.57 7.09 -19.09
CA LEU A 47 -13.78 7.10 -20.53
C LEU A 47 -12.99 5.95 -21.18
N PRO A 48 -13.42 5.43 -22.33
CA PRO A 48 -12.68 4.41 -23.06
C PRO A 48 -11.23 4.82 -23.33
N GLY A 49 -10.29 3.91 -23.12
CA GLY A 49 -8.86 4.14 -23.27
C GLY A 49 -8.17 4.82 -22.08
N PHE A 50 -8.90 5.24 -21.04
CA PHE A 50 -8.33 5.78 -19.80
C PHE A 50 -8.31 4.70 -18.72
N ARG A 51 -7.12 4.20 -18.40
CA ARG A 51 -6.92 3.11 -17.44
C ARG A 51 -6.54 3.64 -16.08
N HIS A 52 -7.34 3.31 -15.07
CA HIS A 52 -7.18 3.73 -13.69
C HIS A 52 -6.90 2.54 -12.80
N ASP A 53 -6.21 2.77 -11.68
CA ASP A 53 -6.03 1.75 -10.65
C ASP A 53 -7.00 2.05 -9.51
N PRO A 54 -8.10 1.29 -9.31
CA PRO A 54 -9.17 1.64 -8.35
C PRO A 54 -8.72 1.67 -6.88
N CYS A 55 -7.53 1.17 -6.55
CA CYS A 55 -6.97 1.23 -5.21
C CYS A 55 -5.48 1.63 -5.24
N SER A 56 -4.55 0.69 -5.30
CA SER A 56 -3.11 0.99 -5.28
C SER A 56 -2.60 1.25 -6.70
N ALA A 57 -1.93 2.39 -6.93
CA ALA A 57 -1.39 2.73 -8.25
C ALA A 57 0.15 2.85 -8.31
N ALA A 58 0.79 3.20 -7.20
CA ALA A 58 2.25 3.33 -7.13
C ALA A 58 2.83 2.44 -6.03
N HIS A 59 4.01 1.87 -6.31
CA HIS A 59 4.46 0.62 -5.69
C HIS A 59 5.88 0.70 -5.10
N PRO A 60 6.16 1.66 -4.19
CA PRO A 60 7.49 1.75 -3.56
C PRO A 60 7.83 0.49 -2.76
N LEU A 61 6.84 -0.14 -2.10
CA LEU A 61 7.05 -1.39 -1.37
C LEU A 61 7.04 -2.62 -2.30
N GLY A 62 6.44 -2.51 -3.49
CA GLY A 62 6.41 -3.58 -4.48
C GLY A 62 7.79 -3.82 -5.06
N ILE A 63 8.40 -2.79 -5.65
CA ILE A 63 9.76 -2.88 -6.22
C ILE A 63 10.82 -3.19 -5.15
N ASN A 64 10.59 -2.77 -3.90
CA ASN A 64 11.49 -3.06 -2.78
C ASN A 64 11.20 -4.38 -2.06
N SER A 65 10.17 -5.12 -2.46
CA SER A 65 9.78 -6.36 -1.79
C SER A 65 10.81 -7.46 -2.00
N PRO A 66 11.34 -8.07 -0.92
CA PRO A 66 12.13 -9.28 -1.02
C PRO A 66 11.39 -10.41 -1.74
N ALA A 67 10.10 -10.60 -1.49
CA ALA A 67 9.32 -11.68 -2.11
C ALA A 67 9.23 -11.52 -3.63
N PHE A 68 8.90 -10.33 -4.12
CA PHE A 68 8.81 -10.08 -5.56
C PHE A 68 10.17 -10.11 -6.24
N ARG A 69 11.23 -9.62 -5.58
CA ARG A 69 12.59 -9.64 -6.12
C ARG A 69 13.19 -11.04 -6.22
N ASP A 70 12.80 -11.94 -5.32
CA ASP A 70 13.25 -13.33 -5.33
C ASP A 70 12.46 -14.18 -6.38
N MET A 71 11.55 -13.56 -7.16
CA MET A 71 10.74 -14.16 -8.23
C MET A 71 11.08 -13.53 -9.60
N PRO A 72 11.09 -14.30 -10.70
CA PRO A 72 11.41 -13.80 -12.04
C PRO A 72 10.21 -13.13 -12.72
N LEU A 73 9.55 -12.17 -12.06
CA LEU A 73 8.29 -11.57 -12.52
C LEU A 73 8.46 -10.75 -13.81
N ASP A 74 9.66 -10.26 -14.08
CA ASP A 74 10.03 -9.58 -15.32
C ASP A 74 9.84 -10.48 -16.55
N ARG A 75 10.14 -11.78 -16.42
CA ARG A 75 9.89 -12.79 -17.49
C ARG A 75 8.41 -12.98 -17.79
N TYR A 76 7.54 -12.57 -16.87
CA TYR A 76 6.09 -12.62 -16.97
C TYR A 76 5.48 -11.24 -17.23
N GLY A 77 6.28 -10.28 -17.70
CA GLY A 77 5.80 -8.98 -18.19
C GLY A 77 5.73 -7.86 -17.15
N LEU A 78 6.15 -8.09 -15.89
CA LEU A 78 6.18 -7.02 -14.90
C LEU A 78 7.38 -6.09 -15.14
N GLU A 79 7.08 -4.87 -15.58
CA GLU A 79 8.06 -3.78 -15.71
C GLU A 79 7.67 -2.59 -14.83
N TRP A 80 8.66 -2.07 -14.09
CA TRP A 80 8.50 -0.88 -13.24
C TRP A 80 8.92 0.37 -13.99
N LEU A 81 8.04 1.37 -14.04
CA LEU A 81 8.27 2.65 -14.70
C LEU A 81 8.46 3.76 -13.65
N HIS A 82 9.46 4.60 -13.87
CA HIS A 82 9.89 5.62 -12.92
C HIS A 82 9.68 7.01 -13.49
N ALA A 83 9.16 7.91 -12.66
CA ALA A 83 9.20 9.34 -12.92
C ALA A 83 10.60 9.89 -12.61
N GLU A 84 10.89 11.10 -13.09
CA GLU A 84 12.11 11.83 -12.74
C GLU A 84 12.22 11.97 -11.22
N LEU A 85 11.13 12.47 -10.61
CA LEU A 85 10.98 12.56 -9.17
C LEU A 85 9.99 11.49 -8.69
N PRO A 86 10.38 10.61 -7.74
CA PRO A 86 9.44 9.71 -7.09
C PRO A 86 8.23 10.45 -6.50
N MET A 87 8.47 11.57 -5.81
CA MET A 87 7.41 12.32 -5.16
C MET A 87 7.75 13.79 -4.92
N ALA A 88 6.73 14.65 -4.99
CA ALA A 88 6.79 16.05 -4.61
C ALA A 88 5.69 16.43 -3.60
N HIS A 89 5.96 17.47 -2.81
CA HIS A 89 5.06 18.09 -1.87
C HIS A 89 5.06 19.61 -2.14
N PRO A 90 4.13 20.11 -2.98
CA PRO A 90 4.07 21.52 -3.33
C PRO A 90 3.54 22.38 -2.18
N PHE A 91 4.01 23.63 -2.13
CA PHE A 91 3.56 24.67 -1.20
C PHE A 91 2.82 25.79 -1.94
N PRO A 92 1.98 26.59 -1.24
CA PRO A 92 1.23 27.68 -1.88
C PRO A 92 2.09 28.78 -2.50
N ASP A 93 3.36 28.89 -2.11
CA ASP A 93 4.33 29.85 -2.67
C ASP A 93 4.91 29.39 -4.04
N GLY A 94 4.47 28.23 -4.55
CA GLY A 94 4.97 27.64 -5.79
C GLY A 94 6.27 26.85 -5.65
N SER A 95 6.84 26.76 -4.44
CA SER A 95 7.96 25.87 -4.16
C SER A 95 7.49 24.45 -3.85
N ALA A 96 8.42 23.48 -3.81
CA ALA A 96 8.14 22.13 -3.36
C ALA A 96 9.27 21.54 -2.53
N ALA A 97 8.89 20.67 -1.60
CA ALA A 97 9.80 19.68 -1.02
C ALA A 97 9.72 18.40 -1.87
N VAL A 98 10.84 17.76 -2.15
CA VAL A 98 10.86 16.57 -3.03
C VAL A 98 11.47 15.37 -2.33
N LEU A 99 10.97 14.18 -2.65
CA LEU A 99 11.65 12.91 -2.36
C LEU A 99 12.21 12.39 -3.68
N SER A 100 13.52 12.52 -3.82
CA SER A 100 14.32 12.01 -4.94
C SER A 100 14.95 10.65 -4.58
N ARG A 101 15.51 9.95 -5.58
CA ARG A 101 16.45 8.83 -5.36
C ARG A 101 17.80 9.29 -4.80
N SER A 102 18.05 10.61 -4.83
CA SER A 102 19.21 11.24 -4.19
C SER A 102 18.84 11.83 -2.83
N VAL A 103 19.51 11.33 -1.78
CA VAL A 103 19.40 11.90 -0.43
C VAL A 103 19.85 13.36 -0.41
N ALA A 104 20.85 13.73 -1.21
CA ALA A 104 21.37 15.09 -1.28
C ALA A 104 20.34 16.05 -1.89
N GLU A 105 19.68 15.65 -2.97
CA GLU A 105 18.65 16.45 -3.65
C GLU A 105 17.42 16.64 -2.75
N THR A 106 16.95 15.57 -2.11
CA THR A 106 15.87 15.65 -1.13
C THR A 106 16.21 16.59 0.02
N ALA A 107 17.41 16.45 0.59
CA ALA A 107 17.89 17.30 1.67
C ALA A 107 17.98 18.77 1.24
N ALA A 108 18.41 19.06 0.00
CA ALA A 108 18.50 20.42 -0.53
C ALA A 108 17.11 21.09 -0.61
N SER A 109 16.06 20.34 -0.95
CA SER A 109 14.69 20.86 -1.04
C SER A 109 14.11 21.34 0.30
N PHE A 110 14.65 20.86 1.44
CA PHE A 110 14.22 21.29 2.77
C PHE A 110 14.85 22.60 3.24
N GLY A 111 15.86 23.10 2.53
CA GLY A 111 16.62 24.28 2.95
C GLY A 111 17.77 23.96 3.93
N PRO A 112 18.61 24.97 4.22
CA PRO A 112 19.89 24.78 4.89
C PRO A 112 19.77 24.29 6.34
N HIS A 113 18.67 24.62 7.03
CA HIS A 113 18.47 24.24 8.43
C HIS A 113 18.25 22.74 8.62
N ASP A 114 17.54 22.10 7.69
CA ASP A 114 17.05 20.73 7.85
C ASP A 114 17.77 19.71 6.96
N ALA A 115 18.49 20.15 5.93
CA ALA A 115 19.28 19.28 5.05
C ALA A 115 20.21 18.35 5.84
N GLY A 116 20.92 18.88 6.84
CA GLY A 116 21.83 18.10 7.69
C GLY A 116 21.10 17.09 8.58
N ALA A 117 19.94 17.46 9.14
CA ALA A 117 19.14 16.58 9.98
C ALA A 117 18.59 15.39 9.18
N TYR A 118 18.10 15.65 7.96
CA TYR A 118 17.61 14.60 7.08
C TYR A 118 18.70 13.62 6.65
N ARG A 119 19.86 14.14 6.22
CA ARG A 119 21.01 13.29 5.83
C ARG A 119 21.43 12.36 6.96
N ARG A 120 21.54 12.87 8.19
CA ARG A 120 21.89 12.04 9.37
C ARG A 120 20.85 10.96 9.69
N LEU A 121 19.59 11.20 9.34
CA LEU A 121 18.51 10.24 9.57
C LEU A 121 18.53 9.10 8.54
N VAL A 122 18.74 9.41 7.26
CA VAL A 122 18.54 8.46 6.15
C VAL A 122 19.86 7.80 5.70
N ALA A 123 20.93 8.58 5.56
CA ALA A 123 22.18 8.11 4.95
C ALA A 123 22.82 6.90 5.64
N PRO A 124 22.77 6.73 6.99
CA PRO A 124 23.34 5.55 7.63
C PRO A 124 22.59 4.25 7.35
N LEU A 125 21.30 4.33 7.00
CA LEU A 125 20.43 3.17 6.80
C LEU A 125 20.37 2.75 5.32
N LEU A 126 20.50 3.70 4.40
CA LEU A 126 20.29 3.49 2.97
C LEU A 126 21.25 2.46 2.33
N PRO A 127 22.58 2.47 2.58
CA PRO A 127 23.49 1.45 2.04
C PRO A 127 23.17 0.02 2.48
N LYS A 128 22.44 -0.12 3.60
CA LYS A 128 22.02 -1.39 4.18
C LYS A 128 20.55 -1.71 3.93
N TRP A 129 19.91 -0.97 3.03
CA TRP A 129 18.48 -1.06 2.79
C TRP A 129 18.00 -2.48 2.48
N ASP A 130 18.72 -3.24 1.65
CA ASP A 130 18.31 -4.60 1.26
C ASP A 130 18.29 -5.59 2.43
N ALA A 131 19.24 -5.47 3.37
CA ALA A 131 19.23 -6.26 4.59
C ALA A 131 18.12 -5.77 5.53
N LEU A 132 18.02 -4.44 5.71
CA LEU A 132 17.02 -3.83 6.59
C LEU A 132 15.59 -4.14 6.18
N VAL A 133 15.23 -3.96 4.90
CA VAL A 133 13.86 -4.20 4.42
C VAL A 133 13.50 -5.68 4.52
N ARG A 134 14.46 -6.58 4.27
CA ARG A 134 14.24 -8.02 4.43
C ARG A 134 13.97 -8.40 5.89
N ASP A 135 14.77 -7.87 6.81
CA ASP A 135 14.61 -8.14 8.24
C ASP A 135 13.33 -7.49 8.81
N PHE A 136 13.05 -6.25 8.42
CA PHE A 136 11.84 -5.51 8.81
C PHE A 136 10.57 -6.22 8.31
N MET A 137 10.52 -6.60 7.03
CA MET A 137 9.36 -7.27 6.44
C MET A 137 9.21 -8.74 6.89
N ALA A 138 10.21 -9.29 7.57
CA ALA A 138 10.15 -10.60 8.19
C ALA A 138 9.58 -10.56 9.62
N LEU A 139 9.28 -9.37 10.17
CA LEU A 139 8.72 -9.21 11.53
C LEU A 139 7.23 -9.61 11.59
N PRO A 140 6.78 -10.29 12.67
CA PRO A 140 7.58 -10.87 13.76
C PRO A 140 8.49 -11.99 13.23
N LEU A 141 9.75 -12.01 13.68
CA LEU A 141 10.87 -12.74 13.07
C LEU A 141 10.49 -14.17 12.62
N THR A 142 10.08 -14.29 11.36
CA THR A 142 9.82 -15.60 10.73
C THR A 142 11.12 -16.32 10.40
N THR A 143 12.22 -15.58 10.32
CA THR A 143 13.59 -16.04 10.07
C THR A 143 14.56 -15.21 10.91
N LEU A 144 15.77 -15.73 11.15
CA LEU A 144 16.83 -14.97 11.82
C LEU A 144 17.18 -13.71 11.01
N PRO A 145 17.34 -12.55 11.65
CA PRO A 145 17.69 -11.31 10.96
C PRO A 145 19.12 -11.38 10.39
N ARG A 146 19.32 -10.83 9.20
CA ARG A 146 20.63 -10.78 8.53
C ARG A 146 21.52 -9.67 9.10
N ASP A 147 20.94 -8.54 9.49
CA ASP A 147 21.65 -7.42 10.13
C ASP A 147 20.86 -6.89 11.34
N PRO A 148 20.91 -7.61 12.48
CA PRO A 148 20.18 -7.24 13.69
C PRO A 148 20.59 -5.86 14.24
N LEU A 149 21.85 -5.44 14.03
CA LEU A 149 22.34 -4.14 14.51
C LEU A 149 21.66 -3.00 13.73
N THR A 150 21.55 -3.13 12.42
CA THR A 150 20.88 -2.12 11.58
C THR A 150 19.38 -2.11 11.84
N LEU A 151 18.75 -3.28 12.01
CA LEU A 151 17.35 -3.38 12.41
C LEU A 151 17.10 -2.68 13.76
N ALA A 152 17.98 -2.88 14.76
CA ALA A 152 17.88 -2.23 16.05
C ALA A 152 18.03 -0.69 15.95
N ARG A 153 19.01 -0.21 15.17
CA ARG A 153 19.19 1.23 14.91
C ARG A 153 17.98 1.84 14.20
N PHE A 154 17.42 1.15 13.22
CA PHE A 154 16.16 1.53 12.59
C PHE A 154 15.02 1.57 13.61
N GLY A 155 14.91 0.56 14.47
CA GLY A 155 13.89 0.49 15.53
C GLY A 155 13.95 1.67 16.51
N LEU A 156 15.16 2.12 16.90
CA LEU A 156 15.34 3.30 17.76
C LEU A 156 14.79 4.58 17.13
N ALA A 157 14.87 4.71 15.79
CA ALA A 157 14.31 5.84 15.07
C ALA A 157 12.82 5.66 14.71
N GLY A 158 12.39 4.42 14.43
CA GLY A 158 11.08 4.11 13.87
C GLY A 158 9.99 3.73 14.88
N LEU A 159 10.34 3.15 16.05
CA LEU A 159 9.36 2.81 17.08
C LEU A 159 8.68 4.04 17.69
N PRO A 160 9.38 5.16 17.95
CA PRO A 160 8.72 6.36 18.47
C PRO A 160 7.66 6.93 17.51
N PRO A 161 6.71 7.72 18.02
CA PRO A 161 5.80 8.47 17.18
C PRO A 161 6.52 9.34 16.15
N SER A 162 5.96 9.44 14.94
CA SER A 162 6.52 10.28 13.87
C SER A 162 6.63 11.76 14.29
N THR A 163 5.72 12.23 15.15
CA THR A 163 5.77 13.58 15.74
C THR A 163 7.06 13.83 16.54
N TRP A 164 7.65 12.80 17.12
CA TRP A 164 8.92 12.89 17.85
C TRP A 164 10.10 12.92 16.89
N LEU A 165 10.03 12.12 15.82
CA LEU A 165 11.03 12.10 14.77
C LEU A 165 11.12 13.46 14.05
N MET A 166 9.97 14.07 13.77
CA MET A 166 9.85 15.39 13.12
C MET A 166 10.32 16.57 13.97
N ARG A 167 10.55 16.41 15.29
CA ARG A 167 11.17 17.45 16.14
C ARG A 167 12.61 17.79 15.72
N ARG A 168 13.25 16.92 14.94
CA ARG A 168 14.59 17.14 14.37
C ARG A 168 14.62 18.23 13.31
N PHE A 169 13.47 18.48 12.67
CA PHE A 169 13.32 19.48 11.63
C PHE A 169 12.84 20.78 12.23
N ARG A 170 13.38 21.91 11.76
CA ARG A 170 13.01 23.27 12.15
C ARG A 170 11.90 23.81 11.26
N ASP A 171 12.04 23.62 9.96
CA ASP A 171 11.19 24.20 8.94
C ASP A 171 10.00 23.26 8.63
N ASP A 172 8.86 23.84 8.25
CA ASP A 172 7.67 23.03 8.00
C ASP A 172 7.81 22.18 6.73
N ARG A 173 8.69 22.54 5.79
CA ARG A 173 8.88 21.81 4.54
C ARG A 173 9.26 20.34 4.75
N ALA A 174 10.27 20.10 5.59
CA ALA A 174 10.70 18.75 5.93
C ALA A 174 9.64 17.99 6.74
N ARG A 175 8.95 18.69 7.65
CA ARG A 175 7.87 18.10 8.45
C ARG A 175 6.68 17.71 7.58
N ALA A 176 6.28 18.54 6.61
CA ALA A 176 5.13 18.33 5.76
C ALA A 176 5.33 17.12 4.82
N LEU A 177 6.50 17.01 4.18
CA LEU A 177 6.84 15.85 3.36
C LEU A 177 6.84 14.57 4.21
N PHE A 178 7.46 14.60 5.41
CA PHE A 178 7.49 13.42 6.27
C PHE A 178 6.11 13.05 6.82
N SER A 179 5.29 14.04 7.20
CA SER A 179 3.89 13.86 7.58
C SER A 179 3.09 13.17 6.47
N GLY A 180 3.28 13.56 5.22
CA GLY A 180 2.61 12.92 4.09
C GLY A 180 3.08 11.48 3.85
N LEU A 181 4.36 11.16 4.08
CA LEU A 181 4.84 9.76 4.03
C LEU A 181 4.13 8.88 5.07
N VAL A 182 3.96 9.39 6.30
CA VAL A 182 3.25 8.67 7.36
C VAL A 182 1.76 8.58 7.06
N ALA A 183 1.18 9.60 6.44
CA ALA A 183 -0.24 9.65 6.09
C ALA A 183 -0.68 8.52 5.14
N HIS A 184 0.24 7.92 4.38
CA HIS A 184 -0.07 6.72 3.57
C HIS A 184 -0.59 5.54 4.40
N ALA A 185 -0.38 5.54 5.72
CA ALA A 185 -0.90 4.52 6.63
C ALA A 185 -2.32 4.81 7.17
N ILE A 186 -2.97 5.92 6.77
CA ILE A 186 -4.36 6.24 7.13
C ILE A 186 -4.57 6.29 8.66
N ALA A 187 -3.60 6.89 9.35
CA ALA A 187 -3.56 6.93 10.81
C ALA A 187 -3.01 8.26 11.35
N PRO A 188 -3.33 8.62 12.61
CA PRO A 188 -2.74 9.78 13.26
C PRO A 188 -1.21 9.69 13.35
N LEU A 189 -0.53 10.81 13.11
CA LEU A 189 0.94 10.91 13.16
C LEU A 189 1.55 10.58 14.53
N GLY A 190 0.77 10.61 15.61
CA GLY A 190 1.24 10.46 16.98
C GLY A 190 1.28 9.02 17.53
N GLY A 191 0.95 8.01 16.72
CA GLY A 191 0.92 6.61 17.17
C GLY A 191 2.31 5.98 17.33
N LEU A 192 2.46 5.01 18.25
CA LEU A 192 3.65 4.16 18.32
C LEU A 192 3.87 3.44 16.97
N GLY A 193 5.12 3.37 16.50
CA GLY A 193 5.49 2.73 15.22
C GLY A 193 5.24 3.57 13.97
N THR A 194 4.61 4.74 14.08
CA THR A 194 4.37 5.63 12.93
C THR A 194 5.66 6.24 12.38
N GLY A 195 6.71 6.38 13.20
CA GLY A 195 8.04 6.77 12.72
C GLY A 195 8.62 5.78 11.71
N ALA A 196 8.40 4.47 11.94
CA ALA A 196 8.88 3.39 11.08
C ALA A 196 8.20 3.45 9.71
N VAL A 197 6.89 3.73 9.66
CA VAL A 197 6.15 3.92 8.42
C VAL A 197 6.79 5.01 7.55
N GLY A 198 6.96 6.22 8.10
CA GLY A 198 7.54 7.33 7.36
C GLY A 198 8.99 7.07 6.93
N LEU A 199 9.79 6.43 7.79
CA LEU A 199 11.18 6.11 7.51
C LEU A 199 11.33 5.02 6.43
N VAL A 200 10.49 3.99 6.45
CA VAL A 200 10.46 2.93 5.43
C VAL A 200 10.09 3.51 4.08
N PHE A 201 9.07 4.37 4.00
CA PHE A 201 8.70 5.00 2.72
C PHE A 201 9.79 5.95 2.22
N ALA A 202 10.43 6.73 3.10
CA ALA A 202 11.55 7.57 2.71
C ALA A 202 12.71 6.73 2.15
N LEU A 203 13.12 5.68 2.87
CA LEU A 203 14.21 4.79 2.45
C LEU A 203 13.88 4.04 1.16
N ALA A 204 12.65 3.55 1.00
CA ALA A 204 12.18 2.88 -0.21
C ALA A 204 12.25 3.80 -1.43
N GLY A 205 11.80 5.05 -1.27
CA GLY A 205 11.87 6.09 -2.29
C GLY A 205 13.30 6.43 -2.71
N HIS A 206 14.24 6.49 -1.75
CA HIS A 206 15.66 6.65 -2.07
C HIS A 206 16.26 5.45 -2.79
N ALA A 207 15.98 4.24 -2.29
CA ALA A 207 16.66 3.03 -2.74
C ALA A 207 16.23 2.60 -4.15
N ARG A 208 14.92 2.62 -4.43
CA ARG A 208 14.36 2.17 -5.71
C ARG A 208 13.21 3.02 -6.23
N GLY A 209 12.99 4.20 -5.65
CA GLY A 209 11.95 5.11 -6.13
C GLY A 209 10.54 4.69 -5.75
N TRP A 210 9.59 5.25 -6.50
CA TRP A 210 8.16 5.12 -6.27
C TRP A 210 7.43 4.84 -7.60
N PRO A 211 7.70 3.66 -8.22
CA PRO A 211 7.29 3.40 -9.60
C PRO A 211 5.80 3.05 -9.72
N VAL A 212 5.32 3.09 -10.96
CA VAL A 212 4.10 2.41 -11.39
C VAL A 212 4.45 1.15 -12.18
N ALA A 213 3.54 0.19 -12.28
CA ALA A 213 3.72 -0.96 -13.18
C ALA A 213 3.26 -0.58 -14.59
N ARG A 214 4.01 -0.96 -15.62
CA ARG A 214 3.63 -0.73 -17.03
C ARG A 214 2.26 -1.36 -17.30
N GLY A 215 1.38 -0.62 -17.95
CA GLY A 215 0.02 -1.03 -18.27
C GLY A 215 -0.95 -0.93 -17.09
N GLY A 216 -0.46 -0.67 -15.88
CA GLY A 216 -1.25 -0.57 -14.63
C GLY A 216 -0.84 -1.55 -13.56
N SER A 217 -1.41 -1.37 -12.37
CA SER A 217 -1.19 -2.26 -11.22
C SER A 217 -1.57 -3.72 -11.49
N GLN A 218 -2.51 -3.97 -12.41
CA GLN A 218 -2.97 -5.31 -12.79
C GLN A 218 -1.80 -6.22 -13.22
N SER A 219 -0.78 -5.65 -13.87
CA SER A 219 0.40 -6.36 -14.35
C SER A 219 1.17 -7.08 -13.23
N ILE A 220 1.06 -6.64 -11.97
CA ILE A 220 1.65 -7.34 -10.81
C ILE A 220 0.96 -8.69 -10.59
N SER A 221 -0.37 -8.69 -10.56
CA SER A 221 -1.16 -9.89 -10.35
C SER A 221 -1.15 -10.82 -11.56
N ASP A 222 -1.11 -10.26 -12.76
CA ASP A 222 -0.99 -11.04 -13.99
C ASP A 222 0.35 -11.78 -14.03
N ALA A 223 1.46 -11.11 -13.69
CA ALA A 223 2.79 -11.73 -13.64
C ALA A 223 2.87 -12.84 -12.57
N LEU A 224 2.32 -12.61 -11.37
CA LEU A 224 2.25 -13.64 -10.32
C LEU A 224 1.39 -14.83 -10.74
N THR A 225 0.26 -14.57 -11.40
CA THR A 225 -0.65 -15.62 -11.89
C THR A 225 -0.01 -16.45 -13.00
N ALA A 226 0.65 -15.80 -13.96
CA ALA A 226 1.36 -16.47 -15.03
C ALA A 226 2.50 -17.34 -14.48
N TYR A 227 3.26 -16.82 -13.51
CA TYR A 227 4.30 -17.61 -12.85
C TYR A 227 3.74 -18.78 -12.05
N LEU A 228 2.62 -18.60 -11.34
CA LEU A 228 1.95 -19.70 -10.65
C LEU A 228 1.52 -20.81 -11.62
N LYS A 229 0.97 -20.45 -12.78
CA LYS A 229 0.54 -21.41 -13.80
C LYS A 229 1.73 -22.17 -14.40
N ASP A 230 2.86 -21.50 -14.64
CA ASP A 230 4.11 -22.14 -15.09
C ASP A 230 4.62 -23.18 -14.08
N LEU A 231 4.43 -22.92 -12.79
CA LEU A 231 4.73 -23.86 -11.71
C LEU A 231 3.68 -24.98 -11.53
N GLY A 232 2.65 -25.03 -12.37
CA GLY A 232 1.57 -26.02 -12.31
C GLY A 232 0.43 -25.72 -11.33
N GLY A 233 0.37 -24.49 -10.79
CA GLY A 233 -0.74 -24.05 -9.94
C GLY A 233 -1.98 -23.65 -10.75
N ALA A 234 -3.15 -23.74 -10.12
CA ALA A 234 -4.44 -23.36 -10.70
C ALA A 234 -5.01 -22.09 -10.08
N VAL A 235 -5.76 -21.31 -10.88
CA VAL A 235 -6.52 -20.14 -10.42
C VAL A 235 -7.95 -20.24 -10.95
N HIS A 236 -8.92 -20.15 -10.05
CA HIS A 236 -10.35 -20.19 -10.32
C HIS A 236 -10.95 -18.83 -9.96
N THR A 237 -11.44 -18.10 -10.95
CA THR A 237 -12.22 -16.87 -10.78
C THR A 237 -13.71 -17.19 -10.68
N ASP A 238 -14.53 -16.18 -10.41
CA ASP A 238 -15.99 -16.30 -10.31
C ASP A 238 -16.46 -17.32 -9.27
N TYR A 239 -15.64 -17.54 -8.23
CA TYR A 239 -15.90 -18.52 -7.19
C TYR A 239 -15.81 -17.88 -5.79
N GLU A 240 -16.95 -17.40 -5.30
CA GLU A 240 -17.04 -16.89 -3.93
C GLU A 240 -17.09 -18.05 -2.92
N VAL A 241 -16.01 -18.19 -2.15
CA VAL A 241 -15.94 -19.16 -1.05
C VAL A 241 -16.74 -18.64 0.15
N LYS A 242 -17.85 -19.31 0.49
CA LYS A 242 -18.73 -18.90 1.60
C LYS A 242 -18.47 -19.72 2.86
N ARG A 243 -18.05 -20.97 2.70
CA ARG A 243 -17.72 -21.91 3.78
C ARG A 243 -16.49 -22.72 3.41
N LEU A 244 -15.78 -23.22 4.42
CA LEU A 244 -14.59 -24.06 4.21
C LEU A 244 -14.90 -25.33 3.39
N ASP A 245 -16.09 -25.91 3.58
CA ASP A 245 -16.53 -27.11 2.87
C ASP A 245 -16.83 -26.86 1.38
N ASP A 246 -16.89 -25.61 0.93
CA ASP A 246 -17.02 -25.26 -0.48
C ASP A 246 -15.68 -25.43 -1.23
N LEU A 247 -14.58 -25.75 -0.53
CA LEU A 247 -13.25 -25.91 -1.11
C LEU A 247 -12.87 -27.38 -1.31
N PRO A 248 -12.03 -27.70 -2.32
CA PRO A 248 -11.52 -29.05 -2.49
C PRO A 248 -10.65 -29.47 -1.29
N PRO A 249 -10.61 -30.77 -0.94
CA PRO A 249 -9.80 -31.27 0.17
C PRO A 249 -8.31 -30.91 0.00
N ALA A 250 -7.77 -30.21 0.99
CA ALA A 250 -6.37 -29.78 1.03
C ALA A 250 -5.75 -29.94 2.43
N ARG A 251 -4.42 -30.02 2.48
CA ARG A 251 -3.65 -30.09 3.74
C ARG A 251 -3.56 -28.72 4.45
N ALA A 252 -3.67 -27.62 3.70
CA ALA A 252 -3.69 -26.26 4.22
C ALA A 252 -4.63 -25.34 3.41
N TYR A 253 -5.32 -24.44 4.11
CA TYR A 253 -6.18 -23.40 3.57
C TYR A 253 -5.66 -22.03 4.00
N ILE A 254 -5.27 -21.20 3.05
CA ILE A 254 -4.61 -19.91 3.28
C ILE A 254 -5.54 -18.80 2.82
N PHE A 255 -5.90 -17.89 3.73
CA PHE A 255 -6.85 -16.83 3.43
C PHE A 255 -6.13 -15.49 3.22
N ASP A 256 -6.21 -14.95 1.99
CA ASP A 256 -5.95 -13.55 1.66
C ASP A 256 -7.24 -12.72 1.84
N THR A 257 -7.87 -12.89 3.01
CA THR A 257 -9.13 -12.22 3.35
C THR A 257 -9.01 -11.43 4.65
N SER A 258 -10.02 -10.62 4.95
CA SER A 258 -10.14 -9.92 6.22
C SER A 258 -10.31 -10.92 7.38
N PRO A 259 -9.80 -10.64 8.60
CA PRO A 259 -9.90 -11.57 9.71
C PRO A 259 -11.34 -11.95 10.05
N THR A 260 -12.30 -11.04 9.86
CA THR A 260 -13.72 -11.33 10.07
C THR A 260 -14.30 -12.22 8.98
N ALA A 261 -13.89 -12.06 7.72
CA ALA A 261 -14.30 -12.95 6.63
C ALA A 261 -13.73 -14.36 6.84
N LEU A 262 -12.44 -14.47 7.19
CA LEU A 262 -11.81 -15.73 7.59
C LEU A 262 -12.56 -16.40 8.76
N ALA A 263 -12.84 -15.66 9.84
CA ALA A 263 -13.55 -16.22 10.99
C ALA A 263 -14.91 -16.82 10.60
N ARG A 264 -15.64 -16.12 9.71
CA ARG A 264 -16.94 -16.54 9.21
C ARG A 264 -16.83 -17.79 8.33
N ILE A 265 -15.93 -17.80 7.33
CA ILE A 265 -15.82 -18.88 6.35
C ILE A 265 -15.28 -20.17 6.99
N ALA A 266 -14.27 -20.06 7.86
CA ALA A 266 -13.60 -21.19 8.48
C ALA A 266 -14.16 -21.57 9.87
N GLY A 267 -15.26 -20.93 10.31
CA GLY A 267 -15.92 -21.28 11.57
C GLY A 267 -15.06 -21.04 12.83
N LEU A 268 -14.26 -19.97 12.86
CA LEU A 268 -13.34 -19.68 13.99
C LEU A 268 -14.03 -18.94 15.16
N GLY A 269 -15.35 -18.83 15.15
CA GLY A 269 -16.13 -18.14 16.18
C GLY A 269 -15.67 -16.70 16.42
N SER A 270 -15.47 -16.34 17.69
CA SER A 270 -15.08 -15.00 18.12
C SER A 270 -13.56 -14.74 18.10
N TYR A 271 -12.75 -15.61 17.46
CA TYR A 271 -11.28 -15.53 17.54
C TYR A 271 -10.70 -14.17 17.13
N TYR A 272 -11.32 -13.51 16.15
CA TYR A 272 -10.99 -12.18 15.63
C TYR A 272 -11.97 -11.07 16.06
N ALA A 273 -12.85 -11.29 17.04
CA ALA A 273 -13.86 -10.32 17.46
C ALA A 273 -13.30 -8.98 17.99
N ARG A 274 -12.03 -8.95 18.42
CA ARG A 274 -11.34 -7.74 18.88
C ARG A 274 -10.55 -7.02 17.78
N PHE A 275 -10.49 -7.57 16.58
CA PHE A 275 -9.80 -6.95 15.44
C PHE A 275 -10.60 -5.73 14.97
N ARG A 276 -9.94 -4.58 14.84
CA ARG A 276 -10.60 -3.32 14.48
C ARG A 276 -10.20 -2.87 13.09
N TYR A 277 -11.18 -2.48 12.29
CA TYR A 277 -10.96 -1.76 11.04
C TYR A 277 -10.74 -0.27 11.31
N GLY A 278 -9.97 0.37 10.43
CA GLY A 278 -9.52 1.75 10.54
C GLY A 278 -10.42 2.76 9.83
N ALA A 279 -9.91 3.98 9.71
CA ALA A 279 -10.48 4.99 8.84
C ALA A 279 -10.43 4.52 7.37
N SER A 280 -11.23 5.17 6.54
CA SER A 280 -11.34 4.87 5.12
C SER A 280 -10.77 6.00 4.28
N VAL A 281 -10.96 5.90 2.97
CA VAL A 281 -10.58 6.88 1.97
C VAL A 281 -11.76 7.19 1.06
N PHE A 282 -11.77 8.39 0.50
CA PHE A 282 -12.62 8.76 -0.61
C PHE A 282 -11.72 8.98 -1.83
N LYS A 283 -11.90 8.17 -2.87
CA LYS A 283 -11.05 8.13 -4.05
C LYS A 283 -11.71 8.77 -5.25
N LEU A 284 -10.89 9.45 -6.04
CA LEU A 284 -11.24 10.20 -7.23
C LEU A 284 -10.29 9.79 -8.37
N ASP A 285 -10.86 9.35 -9.48
CA ASP A 285 -10.15 8.98 -10.70
C ASP A 285 -10.57 9.92 -11.84
N TYR A 286 -9.59 10.55 -12.50
CA TYR A 286 -9.81 11.61 -13.48
C TYR A 286 -9.23 11.24 -14.85
N ALA A 287 -10.05 11.36 -15.89
CA ALA A 287 -9.58 11.50 -17.25
C ALA A 287 -9.35 12.99 -17.52
N LEU A 288 -8.13 13.36 -17.94
CA LEU A 288 -7.72 14.73 -18.16
C LEU A 288 -7.38 15.01 -19.63
N ASP A 289 -7.66 16.24 -20.05
CA ASP A 289 -7.41 16.72 -21.41
C ASP A 289 -5.94 17.08 -21.70
N GLY A 290 -5.10 17.06 -20.66
CA GLY A 290 -3.67 17.36 -20.61
C GLY A 290 -3.09 17.09 -19.20
N PRO A 291 -1.82 17.42 -18.93
CA PRO A 291 -1.20 17.21 -17.63
C PRO A 291 -1.80 18.14 -16.56
N VAL A 292 -1.68 17.75 -15.29
CA VAL A 292 -2.11 18.60 -14.17
C VAL A 292 -1.25 19.88 -14.13
N PRO A 293 -1.87 21.09 -14.11
CA PRO A 293 -1.15 22.35 -14.24
C PRO A 293 -0.54 22.82 -12.91
N TRP A 294 0.30 21.98 -12.28
CA TRP A 294 0.92 22.32 -11.00
C TRP A 294 1.70 23.64 -11.06
N THR A 295 1.51 24.49 -10.04
CA THR A 295 2.28 25.72 -9.87
C THR A 295 3.76 25.41 -9.62
N ALA A 296 4.04 24.45 -8.74
CA ALA A 296 5.40 23.99 -8.49
C ALA A 296 5.94 23.15 -9.65
N LYS A 297 7.13 23.49 -10.15
CA LYS A 297 7.74 22.83 -11.31
C LYS A 297 8.05 21.36 -11.04
N GLU A 298 8.55 21.06 -9.84
CA GLU A 298 8.93 19.72 -9.40
C GLU A 298 7.74 18.76 -9.38
N ALA A 299 6.53 19.26 -9.08
CA ALA A 299 5.32 18.43 -9.07
C ALA A 299 4.90 17.98 -10.49
N ARG A 300 5.34 18.67 -11.55
CA ARG A 300 5.02 18.31 -12.95
C ARG A 300 5.76 17.06 -13.42
N SER A 301 6.95 16.79 -12.89
CA SER A 301 7.73 15.59 -13.21
C SER A 301 7.72 14.53 -12.11
N ALA A 302 6.93 14.74 -11.06
CA ALA A 302 6.78 13.80 -9.95
C ALA A 302 5.75 12.71 -10.26
N GLY A 303 6.06 11.46 -9.93
CA GLY A 303 5.11 10.35 -10.06
C GLY A 303 3.96 10.47 -9.05
N THR A 304 4.27 10.83 -7.81
CA THR A 304 3.30 11.03 -6.71
C THR A 304 3.34 12.47 -6.21
N VAL A 305 2.19 13.10 -5.97
CA VAL A 305 2.12 14.44 -5.38
C VAL A 305 1.30 14.40 -4.10
N GLN A 306 1.89 14.86 -3.00
CA GLN A 306 1.23 15.01 -1.71
C GLN A 306 0.67 16.41 -1.57
N VAL A 307 -0.66 16.54 -1.51
CA VAL A 307 -1.34 17.84 -1.50
C VAL A 307 -1.88 18.12 -0.10
N GLY A 308 -1.21 19.02 0.62
CA GLY A 308 -1.66 19.57 1.89
C GLY A 308 -0.67 20.64 2.34
N PRO A 309 -1.12 21.88 2.64
CA PRO A 309 -0.21 23.04 2.70
C PRO A 309 0.86 22.98 3.78
N GLY A 310 0.66 22.25 4.88
CA GLY A 310 1.64 22.13 5.95
C GLY A 310 1.40 20.96 6.89
N SER A 311 2.40 20.64 7.70
CA SER A 311 2.40 19.44 8.55
C SER A 311 1.26 19.42 9.58
N ARG A 312 0.82 20.62 10.04
CA ARG A 312 -0.33 20.81 10.94
C ARG A 312 -1.66 20.49 10.26
N ASP A 313 -1.85 20.93 9.02
CA ASP A 313 -3.08 20.67 8.26
C ASP A 313 -3.23 19.18 7.97
N ILE A 314 -2.14 18.50 7.62
CA ILE A 314 -2.10 17.04 7.46
C ILE A 314 -2.50 16.35 8.76
N ALA A 315 -1.92 16.75 9.89
CA ALA A 315 -2.24 16.19 11.19
C ALA A 315 -3.72 16.40 11.58
N ALA A 316 -4.28 17.57 11.26
CA ALA A 316 -5.69 17.89 11.50
C ALA A 316 -6.62 17.06 10.62
N ALA A 317 -6.33 16.91 9.32
CA ALA A 317 -7.12 16.10 8.39
C ALA A 317 -7.14 14.63 8.80
N LEU A 318 -5.99 14.07 9.16
CA LEU A 318 -5.88 12.69 9.64
C LEU A 318 -6.67 12.48 10.95
N ARG A 319 -6.60 13.44 11.89
CA ARG A 319 -7.34 13.37 13.16
C ARG A 319 -8.85 13.43 12.95
N ALA A 320 -9.31 14.31 12.05
CA ALA A 320 -10.72 14.43 11.70
C ALA A 320 -11.29 13.08 11.25
N ALA A 321 -10.64 12.44 10.27
CA ALA A 321 -11.09 11.16 9.71
C ALA A 321 -10.96 9.97 10.69
N SER A 322 -9.85 9.88 11.42
CA SER A 322 -9.51 8.66 12.19
C SER A 322 -9.87 8.68 13.68
N ARG A 323 -10.18 9.85 14.25
CA ARG A 323 -10.53 9.99 15.68
C ARG A 323 -11.83 10.72 15.92
N GLU A 324 -12.11 11.75 15.13
CA GLU A 324 -13.29 12.61 15.35
C GLU A 324 -14.51 12.12 14.55
N GLY A 325 -14.33 11.16 13.64
CA GLY A 325 -15.45 10.58 12.87
C GLY A 325 -16.06 11.56 11.87
N ARG A 326 -15.31 12.54 11.38
CA ARG A 326 -15.77 13.51 10.38
C ARG A 326 -14.82 13.63 9.19
N ALA A 327 -15.35 13.93 8.01
CA ALA A 327 -14.52 14.27 6.86
C ALA A 327 -13.86 15.66 7.06
N PRO A 328 -12.62 15.86 6.57
CA PRO A 328 -11.93 17.15 6.70
C PRO A 328 -12.33 18.14 5.59
N ASP A 329 -12.59 19.40 5.95
CA ASP A 329 -12.87 20.49 4.99
C ASP A 329 -11.65 20.83 4.11
N LYS A 330 -10.46 20.68 4.68
CA LYS A 330 -9.17 20.80 4.00
C LYS A 330 -8.49 19.43 3.99
N PRO A 331 -8.87 18.52 3.06
CA PRO A 331 -8.29 17.19 3.03
C PRO A 331 -6.79 17.24 2.70
N PHE A 332 -6.03 16.36 3.33
CA PHE A 332 -4.74 15.96 2.79
C PHE A 332 -4.99 14.92 1.70
N LEU A 333 -4.52 15.19 0.48
CA LEU A 333 -4.67 14.29 -0.65
C LEU A 333 -3.34 13.64 -0.99
N ILE A 334 -3.39 12.34 -1.25
CA ILE A 334 -2.32 11.62 -1.92
C ILE A 334 -2.76 11.39 -3.35
N THR A 335 -1.87 11.70 -4.29
CA THR A 335 -2.19 11.67 -5.72
C THR A 335 -1.06 11.01 -6.49
N VAL A 336 -1.37 10.40 -7.63
CA VAL A 336 -0.36 9.85 -8.55
C VAL A 336 -0.71 10.24 -9.98
N GLN A 337 0.31 10.41 -10.79
CA GLN A 337 0.25 10.80 -12.20
C GLN A 337 0.77 9.66 -13.10
N PRO A 338 0.02 8.55 -13.30
CA PRO A 338 0.53 7.39 -14.05
C PRO A 338 1.00 7.75 -15.47
N SER A 339 0.28 8.62 -16.17
CA SER A 339 0.61 9.04 -17.54
C SER A 339 1.94 9.80 -17.67
N VAL A 340 2.51 10.32 -16.58
CA VAL A 340 3.87 10.91 -16.58
C VAL A 340 4.94 9.82 -16.79
N MET A 341 4.66 8.59 -16.35
CA MET A 341 5.58 7.45 -16.42
C MET A 341 5.21 6.49 -17.55
N ASP A 342 3.91 6.33 -17.80
CA ASP A 342 3.36 5.36 -18.74
C ASP A 342 2.33 6.01 -19.67
N PRO A 343 2.75 6.40 -20.89
CA PRO A 343 1.85 6.97 -21.89
C PRO A 343 0.71 6.03 -22.29
N SER A 344 0.81 4.71 -22.07
CA SER A 344 -0.24 3.75 -22.43
C SER A 344 -1.50 3.83 -21.54
N ARG A 345 -1.46 4.61 -20.46
CA ARG A 345 -2.55 4.75 -19.50
C ARG A 345 -3.71 5.62 -20.00
N ALA A 346 -3.48 6.42 -21.03
CA ALA A 346 -4.47 7.32 -21.60
C ALA A 346 -4.25 7.48 -23.12
N PRO A 347 -5.25 7.96 -23.88
CA PRO A 347 -5.05 8.34 -25.28
C PRO A 347 -3.97 9.43 -25.45
N SER A 348 -3.41 9.53 -26.66
CA SER A 348 -2.35 10.50 -26.97
C SER A 348 -2.72 11.94 -26.59
N GLY A 349 -1.84 12.62 -25.87
CA GLY A 349 -2.05 13.99 -25.38
C GLY A 349 -3.02 14.10 -24.19
N LYS A 350 -3.53 12.98 -23.67
CA LYS A 350 -4.43 12.91 -22.51
C LYS A 350 -3.72 12.26 -21.33
N HIS A 351 -4.27 12.45 -20.14
CA HIS A 351 -3.67 11.93 -18.91
C HIS A 351 -4.72 11.27 -18.03
N VAL A 352 -4.31 10.23 -17.30
CA VAL A 352 -5.02 9.78 -16.10
C VAL A 352 -4.37 10.38 -14.87
N PHE A 353 -5.19 10.76 -13.91
CA PHE A 353 -4.79 11.29 -12.62
C PHE A 353 -5.74 10.74 -11.57
N TRP A 354 -5.24 10.41 -10.39
CA TRP A 354 -6.12 10.04 -9.30
C TRP A 354 -5.65 10.66 -7.99
N ALA A 355 -6.61 10.85 -7.11
CA ALA A 355 -6.42 11.43 -5.79
C ALA A 355 -7.26 10.65 -4.77
N TYR A 356 -6.80 10.59 -3.53
CA TYR A 356 -7.67 10.20 -2.43
C TYR A 356 -7.43 11.05 -1.19
N GLY A 357 -8.51 11.29 -0.46
CA GLY A 357 -8.49 11.89 0.87
C GLY A 357 -8.93 10.88 1.92
N HIS A 358 -8.61 11.18 3.18
CA HIS A 358 -8.96 10.34 4.31
C HIS A 358 -10.35 10.71 4.85
N VAL A 359 -11.19 9.71 5.11
CA VAL A 359 -12.56 9.89 5.61
C VAL A 359 -12.87 8.85 6.71
N PRO A 360 -13.92 9.04 7.52
CA PRO A 360 -14.30 8.06 8.53
C PRO A 360 -14.66 6.69 7.93
N SER A 361 -14.53 5.64 8.76
CA SER A 361 -14.97 4.30 8.37
C SER A 361 -16.47 4.28 8.07
N GLY A 362 -16.86 3.72 6.94
CA GLY A 362 -18.26 3.63 6.52
C GLY A 362 -18.94 4.97 6.23
N TRP A 363 -18.18 6.06 6.08
CA TRP A 363 -18.72 7.37 5.73
C TRP A 363 -19.37 7.35 4.35
N ASP A 364 -20.51 8.02 4.18
CA ASP A 364 -21.37 7.98 3.00
C ASP A 364 -21.50 9.35 2.29
N GLY A 365 -20.71 10.34 2.71
CA GLY A 365 -20.68 11.66 2.06
C GLY A 365 -19.77 11.73 0.84
N ASP A 366 -19.67 12.93 0.27
CA ASP A 366 -18.88 13.21 -0.94
C ASP A 366 -17.74 14.20 -0.63
N LEU A 367 -16.49 13.78 -0.89
CA LEU A 367 -15.29 14.63 -0.69
C LEU A 367 -14.85 15.36 -1.97
N THR A 368 -15.53 15.16 -3.11
CA THR A 368 -15.11 15.64 -4.44
C THR A 368 -14.82 17.13 -4.44
N ASP A 369 -15.78 17.95 -4.02
CA ASP A 369 -15.65 19.40 -4.01
C ASP A 369 -14.51 19.89 -3.12
N ALA A 370 -14.33 19.28 -1.94
CA ALA A 370 -13.26 19.62 -1.01
C ALA A 370 -11.88 19.24 -1.57
N ALA A 371 -11.79 18.07 -2.22
CA ALA A 371 -10.58 17.60 -2.86
C ALA A 371 -10.20 18.47 -4.06
N GLU A 372 -11.13 18.77 -4.96
CA GLU A 372 -10.86 19.61 -6.12
C GLU A 372 -10.53 21.05 -5.73
N ARG A 373 -11.16 21.60 -4.68
CA ARG A 373 -10.73 22.90 -4.11
C ARG A 373 -9.31 22.84 -3.58
N GLN A 374 -8.87 21.71 -3.01
CA GLN A 374 -7.47 21.56 -2.63
C GLN A 374 -6.57 21.50 -3.84
N LEU A 375 -6.90 20.70 -4.86
CA LEU A 375 -6.11 20.59 -6.08
C LEU A 375 -5.96 21.96 -6.79
N GLU A 376 -7.04 22.73 -6.94
CA GLU A 376 -7.01 24.07 -7.54
C GLU A 376 -6.07 25.04 -6.83
N ARG A 377 -5.89 24.92 -5.51
CA ARG A 377 -4.95 25.77 -4.76
C ARG A 377 -3.50 25.57 -5.16
N PHE A 378 -3.14 24.39 -5.67
CA PHE A 378 -1.76 24.02 -6.04
C PHE A 378 -1.57 23.79 -7.54
N ALA A 379 -2.68 23.64 -8.29
CA ALA A 379 -2.73 23.50 -9.74
C ALA A 379 -3.91 24.31 -10.30
N PRO A 380 -3.81 25.66 -10.36
CA PRO A 380 -4.86 26.51 -10.90
C PRO A 380 -5.25 26.10 -12.34
N GLY A 381 -6.55 25.93 -12.58
CA GLY A 381 -7.10 25.45 -13.85
C GLY A 381 -7.15 23.92 -13.95
N PHE A 382 -6.98 23.19 -12.84
CA PHE A 382 -7.11 21.73 -12.81
C PHE A 382 -8.52 21.28 -13.25
N ARG A 383 -9.58 21.94 -12.78
CA ARG A 383 -10.96 21.58 -13.10
C ARG A 383 -11.27 21.71 -14.58
N ASP A 384 -10.67 22.71 -15.23
CA ASP A 384 -10.82 22.91 -16.68
C ASP A 384 -10.20 21.77 -17.50
N ARG A 385 -9.30 20.98 -16.88
CA ARG A 385 -8.69 19.79 -17.51
C ARG A 385 -9.54 18.54 -17.41
N ILE A 386 -10.59 18.51 -16.57
CA ILE A 386 -11.34 17.28 -16.29
C ILE A 386 -12.28 16.96 -17.46
N LEU A 387 -12.03 15.85 -18.14
CA LEU A 387 -12.94 15.30 -19.16
C LEU A 387 -14.03 14.43 -18.52
N ALA A 388 -13.65 13.62 -17.55
CA ALA A 388 -14.56 12.77 -16.79
C ALA A 388 -13.94 12.41 -15.44
N ARG A 389 -14.80 12.08 -14.47
CA ARG A 389 -14.38 11.62 -13.14
C ARG A 389 -15.18 10.39 -12.71
N ALA A 390 -14.53 9.52 -11.96
CA ALA A 390 -15.17 8.44 -11.21
C ALA A 390 -14.83 8.61 -9.73
N THR A 391 -15.82 8.36 -8.87
CA THR A 391 -15.67 8.52 -7.42
C THR A 391 -15.92 7.17 -6.74
N ALA A 392 -15.24 6.94 -5.64
CA ALA A 392 -15.46 5.77 -4.78
C ALA A 392 -15.27 6.16 -3.32
N GLY A 393 -16.38 6.23 -2.58
CA GLY A 393 -16.37 6.36 -1.14
C GLY A 393 -16.23 5.00 -0.44
N PRO A 394 -16.28 5.01 0.90
CA PRO A 394 -16.19 3.80 1.70
C PRO A 394 -17.17 2.68 1.31
N PRO A 395 -18.47 2.93 1.00
CA PRO A 395 -19.40 1.89 0.56
C PRO A 395 -19.01 1.27 -0.79
N GLU A 396 -18.60 2.08 -1.76
CA GLU A 396 -18.20 1.62 -3.09
C GLU A 396 -16.91 0.79 -3.02
N LEU A 397 -15.95 1.22 -2.18
CA LEU A 397 -14.72 0.46 -1.94
C LEU A 397 -15.01 -0.90 -1.29
N ALA A 398 -15.89 -0.95 -0.29
CA ALA A 398 -16.29 -2.18 0.36
C ALA A 398 -17.03 -3.14 -0.60
N ALA A 399 -17.83 -2.61 -1.52
CA ALA A 399 -18.52 -3.39 -2.55
C ALA A 399 -17.54 -3.95 -3.61
N ARG A 400 -16.48 -3.21 -3.93
CA ARG A 400 -15.43 -3.65 -4.88
C ARG A 400 -14.56 -4.77 -4.32
N ASN A 401 -14.23 -4.72 -3.03
CA ASN A 401 -13.38 -5.71 -2.39
C ASN A 401 -13.84 -5.94 -0.95
N ALA A 402 -14.27 -7.16 -0.65
CA ALA A 402 -14.79 -7.56 0.66
C ALA A 402 -13.76 -7.42 1.81
N ASN A 403 -12.47 -7.26 1.49
CA ASN A 403 -11.44 -6.95 2.48
C ASN A 403 -11.46 -5.49 2.95
N TYR A 404 -12.09 -4.58 2.20
CA TYR A 404 -12.22 -3.16 2.55
C TYR A 404 -13.42 -2.93 3.45
N VAL A 405 -13.42 -3.58 4.63
CA VAL A 405 -14.51 -3.44 5.61
C VAL A 405 -14.61 -1.98 6.05
N GLY A 406 -15.79 -1.37 5.86
CA GLY A 406 -16.00 0.06 6.10
C GLY A 406 -15.14 0.96 5.20
N GLY A 407 -14.66 0.44 4.06
CA GLY A 407 -13.77 1.09 3.11
C GLY A 407 -12.30 1.18 3.57
N ASP A 408 -11.90 0.43 4.59
CA ASP A 408 -10.51 0.41 5.08
C ASP A 408 -9.58 -0.35 4.11
N ILE A 409 -8.85 0.38 3.27
CA ILE A 409 -7.91 -0.19 2.31
C ILE A 409 -6.64 -0.79 2.94
N ALA A 410 -6.41 -0.58 4.24
CA ALA A 410 -5.35 -1.24 4.99
C ALA A 410 -5.79 -2.59 5.59
N CYS A 411 -7.07 -2.96 5.46
CA CYS A 411 -7.69 -4.17 6.02
C CYS A 411 -7.38 -4.35 7.52
N GLY A 412 -7.46 -3.26 8.28
CA GLY A 412 -7.21 -3.23 9.71
C GLY A 412 -6.57 -1.92 10.15
N ALA A 413 -7.09 -1.36 11.24
CA ALA A 413 -6.62 -0.09 11.80
C ALA A 413 -5.11 -0.08 12.03
N VAL A 414 -4.43 0.89 11.43
CA VAL A 414 -3.00 1.18 11.63
C VAL A 414 -2.83 2.07 12.86
N SER A 415 -3.35 1.64 14.00
CA SER A 415 -3.34 2.43 15.23
C SER A 415 -3.07 1.59 16.47
N GLY A 416 -2.51 2.26 17.49
CA GLY A 416 -2.16 1.64 18.76
C GLY A 416 -1.24 0.43 18.62
N LEU A 417 -1.44 -0.56 19.49
CA LEU A 417 -0.68 -1.81 19.44
C LEU A 417 -1.07 -2.71 18.26
N GLN A 418 -2.23 -2.49 17.62
CA GLN A 418 -2.66 -3.32 16.47
C GLN A 418 -1.74 -3.15 15.27
N LEU A 419 -1.08 -1.99 15.09
CA LEU A 419 -0.06 -1.85 14.05
C LEU A 419 1.04 -2.92 14.18
N LEU A 420 1.51 -3.17 15.40
CA LEU A 420 2.62 -4.08 15.66
C LEU A 420 2.18 -5.54 15.88
N LEU A 421 0.97 -5.74 16.40
CA LEU A 421 0.47 -7.03 16.88
C LEU A 421 -0.66 -7.61 16.01
N ARG A 422 -0.87 -7.10 14.79
CA ARG A 422 -1.92 -7.61 13.88
C ARG A 422 -1.59 -9.03 13.37
N PRO A 423 -2.61 -9.86 13.03
CA PRO A 423 -4.01 -9.65 13.36
C PRO A 423 -4.31 -9.93 14.84
N LYS A 424 -3.38 -10.60 15.52
CA LYS A 424 -3.43 -10.93 16.95
C LYS A 424 -2.01 -11.12 17.48
N LEU A 425 -1.79 -10.80 18.76
CA LEU A 425 -0.54 -11.07 19.44
C LEU A 425 -0.25 -12.58 19.43
N SER A 426 0.75 -12.98 18.65
CA SER A 426 1.16 -14.37 18.45
C SER A 426 2.61 -14.42 17.98
N LEU A 427 3.33 -15.49 18.35
CA LEU A 427 4.64 -15.81 17.79
C LEU A 427 4.55 -16.32 16.34
N SER A 428 3.36 -16.77 15.94
CA SER A 428 3.01 -17.16 14.56
C SER A 428 1.71 -16.43 14.18
N PRO A 429 1.79 -15.20 13.66
CA PRO A 429 0.60 -14.38 13.38
C PRO A 429 -0.18 -14.85 12.15
N TYR A 430 0.34 -15.84 11.42
CA TYR A 430 -0.26 -16.41 10.22
C TYR A 430 -1.10 -17.67 10.50
N THR A 431 -0.96 -18.28 11.67
CA THR A 431 -1.70 -19.49 12.07
C THR A 431 -2.98 -19.15 12.82
N THR A 432 -3.99 -20.01 12.72
CA THR A 432 -5.24 -19.93 13.47
C THR A 432 -5.38 -21.09 14.46
N PRO A 433 -6.41 -21.11 15.34
CA PRO A 433 -6.69 -22.28 16.18
C PRO A 433 -7.00 -23.54 15.37
N HIS A 434 -7.49 -23.39 14.13
CA HIS A 434 -7.68 -24.53 13.26
C HIS A 434 -6.35 -24.90 12.59
N PRO A 435 -5.85 -26.13 12.77
CA PRO A 435 -4.47 -26.51 12.43
C PRO A 435 -4.12 -26.43 10.94
N ALA A 436 -5.11 -26.48 10.07
CA ALA A 436 -4.96 -26.39 8.63
C ALA A 436 -5.32 -25.00 8.05
N VAL A 437 -5.72 -24.03 8.87
CA VAL A 437 -6.19 -22.71 8.39
C VAL A 437 -5.21 -21.62 8.76
N PHE A 438 -4.86 -20.79 7.77
CA PHE A 438 -3.87 -19.74 7.84
C PHE A 438 -4.42 -18.42 7.28
N ILE A 439 -3.83 -17.30 7.70
CA ILE A 439 -4.11 -15.96 7.16
C ILE A 439 -2.84 -15.39 6.53
N CYS A 440 -3.00 -14.70 5.39
CA CYS A 440 -1.90 -14.07 4.68
C CYS A 440 -2.19 -12.67 4.14
N SER A 441 -3.33 -12.07 4.51
CA SER A 441 -3.72 -10.74 4.01
C SER A 441 -2.95 -9.58 4.63
N SER A 442 -3.24 -8.35 4.21
CA SER A 442 -2.69 -7.11 4.81
C SER A 442 -3.10 -6.90 6.27
N ALA A 443 -4.06 -7.68 6.77
CA ALA A 443 -4.36 -7.79 8.20
C ALA A 443 -3.27 -8.52 8.99
N SER A 444 -2.35 -9.22 8.31
CA SER A 444 -1.21 -9.90 8.92
C SER A 444 0.10 -9.13 8.65
N PRO A 445 1.12 -9.28 9.52
CA PRO A 445 2.41 -8.62 9.35
C PRO A 445 3.06 -9.00 8.01
N PRO A 446 3.86 -8.12 7.39
CA PRO A 446 4.30 -6.81 7.90
C PRO A 446 3.25 -5.69 7.80
N GLY A 447 2.07 -5.97 7.24
CA GLY A 447 0.91 -5.08 7.27
C GLY A 447 0.45 -4.65 5.88
N PRO A 448 -0.11 -3.44 5.74
CA PRO A 448 -0.68 -2.97 4.49
C PRO A 448 0.39 -2.53 3.49
N GLY A 449 0.05 -2.61 2.22
CA GLY A 449 0.91 -2.27 1.10
C GLY A 449 1.02 -3.39 0.07
N VAL A 450 1.37 -3.03 -1.15
CA VAL A 450 1.58 -3.99 -2.24
C VAL A 450 3.02 -4.49 -2.17
N HIS A 451 3.24 -5.58 -1.45
CA HIS A 451 4.57 -6.19 -1.33
C HIS A 451 4.58 -7.73 -1.35
N GLY A 452 3.45 -8.42 -1.19
CA GLY A 452 3.40 -9.89 -1.16
C GLY A 452 4.01 -10.56 0.09
N MET A 453 4.75 -9.82 0.92
CA MET A 453 5.45 -10.35 2.11
C MET A 453 4.55 -11.07 3.13
N SER A 454 3.29 -10.66 3.31
CA SER A 454 2.35 -11.37 4.19
C SER A 454 2.07 -12.78 3.64
N GLY A 455 1.89 -12.90 2.33
CA GLY A 455 1.82 -14.16 1.59
C GLY A 455 3.08 -15.02 1.74
N HIS A 456 4.24 -14.41 1.50
CA HIS A 456 5.53 -15.07 1.61
C HIS A 456 5.80 -15.64 3.01
N ASN A 457 5.48 -14.88 4.06
CA ASN A 457 5.68 -15.33 5.43
C ASN A 457 4.65 -16.38 5.86
N ALA A 458 3.39 -16.26 5.42
CA ALA A 458 2.37 -17.29 5.64
C ALA A 458 2.76 -18.62 4.98
N ALA A 459 3.31 -18.59 3.76
CA ALA A 459 3.79 -19.78 3.06
C ALA A 459 4.89 -20.51 3.85
N LYS A 460 5.77 -19.79 4.57
CA LYS A 460 6.74 -20.42 5.49
C LYS A 460 6.05 -21.16 6.64
N ALA A 461 5.00 -20.56 7.23
CA ALA A 461 4.25 -21.19 8.31
C ALA A 461 3.52 -22.46 7.83
N VAL A 462 2.90 -22.39 6.65
CA VAL A 462 2.26 -23.53 5.98
C VAL A 462 3.28 -24.63 5.71
N TRP A 463 4.43 -24.30 5.12
CA TRP A 463 5.49 -25.27 4.83
C TRP A 463 5.98 -26.00 6.08
N ARG A 464 6.20 -25.27 7.18
CA ARG A 464 6.59 -25.86 8.47
C ARG A 464 5.52 -26.83 8.99
N ARG A 465 4.24 -26.45 8.88
CA ARG A 465 3.11 -27.30 9.30
C ARG A 465 3.04 -28.57 8.47
N ILE A 466 3.09 -28.45 7.15
CA ILE A 466 3.03 -29.55 6.19
C ILE A 466 4.16 -30.55 6.39
N ARG A 467 5.38 -30.09 6.72
CA ARG A 467 6.53 -30.98 6.98
C ARG A 467 6.52 -31.66 8.35
N ALA A 468 5.83 -31.07 9.32
CA ALA A 468 5.70 -31.63 10.67
C ALA A 468 4.53 -32.62 10.80
N SER A 469 3.71 -32.75 9.75
CA SER A 469 2.55 -33.65 9.68
C SER A 469 2.88 -34.78 8.71
#